data_AF-A0A9E2FIN2-F1
#
_entry.id   AF-A0A9E2FIN2-F1
#
_cell.length_a   1.000
_cell.length_b   1.000
_cell.length_c   1.000
_cell.angle_alpha   90.00
_cell.angle_beta   90.00
_cell.angle_gamma   90.00
#
_symmetry.space_group_name_H-M   'P 1'
#
loop_
_entity.id
_entity.type
_entity.pdbx_description
1 polymer ?
#
loop_
_entity_poly.entity_id
_entity_poly.type
_entity_poly.pdbx_seq_one_letter_code
_entity_poly.pdbx_strand_id
1 'polypeptide(L)'
;MKTLPAAWLFTGLICASPAWAGSGDIAGFVASATTVRQGDTVDFFAAFSVATSGWSYGGSDPVEPAPDDGYQTWHINWYAYENETLSGVWLDAAGQTFADSPVTAPGGVHNGSWSFSVLFPSAGTFDIVLHGGWTALTESYSSNESASRDCTRDDGGELYCSGWTYDYADFSDNYVSDGTFTDRTLTITVLAVPEPLTLSLWLAGIGVLAAVHGHRRPA
;
A
#
# COMPACT_ATOMS: atom_id res chain seq x y z
N MET A 1 52.88 11.31 -33.64
CA MET A 1 52.13 11.08 -32.39
C MET A 1 50.66 11.19 -32.73
N LYS A 2 49.94 10.06 -32.75
CA LYS A 2 48.52 9.98 -33.11
C LYS A 2 47.70 10.24 -31.86
N THR A 3 47.00 11.37 -31.82
CA THR A 3 45.99 11.67 -30.82
C THR A 3 44.71 10.92 -31.20
N LEU A 4 44.29 9.99 -30.34
CA LEU A 4 43.00 9.30 -30.43
C LEU A 4 41.88 10.30 -30.11
N PRO A 5 40.79 10.39 -30.91
CA PRO A 5 39.63 11.16 -30.52
C PRO A 5 38.85 10.38 -29.45
N ALA A 6 38.40 11.13 -28.45
CA ALA A 6 37.64 10.66 -27.31
C ALA A 6 36.35 9.95 -27.78
N ALA A 7 36.22 8.67 -27.45
CA ALA A 7 34.96 7.95 -27.52
C ALA A 7 34.02 8.54 -26.47
N TRP A 8 33.05 9.32 -26.92
CA TRP A 8 31.92 9.75 -26.10
C TRP A 8 31.00 8.55 -25.88
N LEU A 9 31.16 7.89 -24.73
CA LEU A 9 30.13 7.04 -24.15
C LEU A 9 28.92 7.91 -23.81
N PHE A 10 27.98 8.06 -24.75
CA PHE A 10 26.62 8.44 -24.41
C PHE A 10 25.92 7.19 -23.88
N THR A 11 26.12 6.93 -22.58
CA THR A 11 25.23 6.07 -21.82
C THR A 11 23.84 6.67 -21.94
N GLY A 12 22.93 5.97 -22.61
CA GLY A 12 21.52 6.28 -22.65
C GLY A 12 21.00 6.29 -21.22
N LEU A 13 20.93 7.49 -20.63
CA LEU A 13 20.26 7.74 -19.38
C LEU A 13 18.78 7.70 -19.71
N ILE A 14 18.20 6.50 -19.75
CA ILE A 14 16.77 6.33 -19.57
C ILE A 14 16.51 6.92 -18.19
N CYS A 15 15.97 8.14 -18.15
CA CYS A 15 15.46 8.74 -16.94
C CYS A 15 14.44 7.76 -16.37
N ALA A 16 14.87 6.98 -15.37
CA ALA A 16 13.94 6.31 -14.48
C ALA A 16 13.16 7.42 -13.79
N SER A 17 11.99 7.75 -14.34
CA SER A 17 10.99 8.53 -13.64
C SER A 17 10.83 7.90 -12.25
N PRO A 18 10.78 8.68 -11.17
CA PRO A 18 10.48 8.10 -9.87
C PRO A 18 9.12 7.43 -9.99
N ALA A 19 9.09 6.10 -9.96
CA ALA A 19 7.86 5.33 -9.91
C ALA A 19 7.08 5.83 -8.70
N TRP A 20 5.98 6.52 -8.94
CA TRP A 20 5.05 6.85 -7.87
C TRP A 20 4.37 5.54 -7.50
N ALA A 21 4.90 4.84 -6.51
CA ALA A 21 4.26 3.64 -6.00
C ALA A 21 2.91 4.00 -5.35
N GLY A 22 1.93 3.11 -5.45
CA GLY A 22 0.69 3.21 -4.71
C GLY A 22 0.93 3.36 -3.21
N SER A 23 -0.05 3.94 -2.52
CA SER A 23 0.04 4.24 -1.10
C SER A 23 -1.25 3.83 -0.40
N GLY A 24 -1.15 3.50 0.88
CA GLY A 24 -2.31 3.11 1.67
C GLY A 24 -2.20 3.58 3.10
N ASP A 25 -3.35 3.80 3.74
CA ASP A 25 -3.44 4.18 5.15
C ASP A 25 -4.71 3.59 5.80
N ILE A 26 -4.65 3.43 7.13
CA ILE A 26 -5.83 3.19 7.96
C ILE A 26 -6.53 4.53 8.16
N ALA A 27 -7.61 4.73 7.41
CA ALA A 27 -8.45 5.93 7.43
C ALA A 27 -9.24 6.09 8.74
N GLY A 28 -9.49 4.99 9.46
CA GLY A 28 -10.14 5.05 10.76
C GLY A 28 -10.01 3.75 11.54
N PHE A 29 -9.80 3.86 12.85
CA PHE A 29 -9.86 2.72 13.78
C PHE A 29 -10.50 3.17 15.07
N VAL A 30 -11.68 2.62 15.38
CA VAL A 30 -12.51 3.03 16.53
C VAL A 30 -13.08 1.82 17.25
N ALA A 31 -13.42 2.01 18.52
CA ALA A 31 -14.07 1.02 19.37
C ALA A 31 -15.41 1.58 19.89
N SER A 32 -16.40 0.71 20.12
CA SER A 32 -17.71 1.08 20.65
C SER A 32 -17.62 1.63 22.09
N ALA A 33 -16.61 1.20 22.84
CA ALA A 33 -16.23 1.73 24.15
C ALA A 33 -14.74 1.53 24.40
N THR A 34 -14.10 2.47 25.10
CA THR A 34 -12.70 2.34 25.56
C THR A 34 -12.60 1.99 27.04
N THR A 35 -13.72 1.97 27.75
CA THR A 35 -13.80 1.52 29.15
C THR A 35 -15.02 0.62 29.31
N VAL A 36 -14.80 -0.63 29.73
CA VAL A 36 -15.83 -1.65 29.88
C VAL A 36 -15.65 -2.42 31.18
N ARG A 37 -16.60 -3.31 31.51
CA ARG A 37 -16.49 -4.22 32.64
C ARG A 37 -15.92 -5.56 32.18
N GLN A 38 -15.32 -6.28 33.12
CA GLN A 38 -14.91 -7.65 32.90
C GLN A 38 -16.11 -8.50 32.43
N GLY A 39 -15.91 -9.22 31.33
CA GLY A 39 -16.93 -10.04 30.68
C GLY A 39 -17.71 -9.32 29.58
N ASP A 40 -17.48 -8.02 29.37
CA ASP A 40 -18.09 -7.27 28.28
C ASP A 40 -17.39 -7.54 26.94
N THR A 41 -18.15 -7.39 25.87
CA THR A 41 -17.67 -7.42 24.49
C THR A 41 -17.59 -5.99 23.96
N VAL A 42 -16.49 -5.65 23.29
CA VAL A 42 -16.32 -4.37 22.58
C VAL A 42 -16.32 -4.63 21.08
N ASP A 43 -17.06 -3.82 20.34
CA ASP A 43 -17.09 -3.84 18.88
C ASP A 43 -16.08 -2.83 18.35
N PHE A 44 -15.35 -3.21 17.32
CA PHE A 44 -14.34 -2.41 16.65
C PHE A 44 -14.75 -2.21 15.19
N PHE A 45 -14.43 -1.03 14.68
CA PHE A 45 -14.58 -0.69 13.27
C PHE A 45 -13.23 -0.16 12.75
N ALA A 46 -12.78 -0.73 11.65
CA ALA A 46 -11.57 -0.33 10.95
C ALA A 46 -11.94 0.04 9.51
N ALA A 47 -11.44 1.16 9.03
CA ALA A 47 -11.55 1.60 7.64
C ALA A 47 -10.16 1.89 7.08
N PHE A 48 -9.97 1.57 5.80
CA PHE A 48 -8.71 1.75 5.09
C PHE A 48 -8.95 2.40 3.73
N SER A 49 -7.87 2.96 3.18
CA SER A 49 -7.82 3.49 1.82
C SER A 49 -6.49 3.07 1.18
N VAL A 50 -6.55 2.64 -0.07
CA VAL A 50 -5.38 2.32 -0.90
C VAL A 50 -5.53 3.03 -2.23
N ALA A 51 -4.58 3.88 -2.57
CA ALA A 51 -4.46 4.52 -3.88
C ALA A 51 -3.46 3.74 -4.74
N THR A 52 -3.85 3.40 -5.96
CA THR A 52 -2.95 2.86 -6.98
C THR A 52 -2.42 4.00 -7.85
N SER A 53 -1.28 3.78 -8.49
CA SER A 53 -0.75 4.71 -9.48
C SER A 53 -0.99 4.24 -10.92
N GLY A 54 -0.84 5.17 -11.85
CA GLY A 54 -0.91 4.90 -13.27
C GLY A 54 -0.42 6.11 -14.03
N TRP A 55 0.46 5.90 -14.99
CA TRP A 55 0.91 6.96 -15.89
C TRP A 55 1.16 6.41 -17.28
N SER A 56 1.04 7.29 -18.27
CA SER A 56 1.47 7.03 -19.62
C SER A 56 2.08 8.30 -20.22
N TYR A 57 3.10 8.12 -21.04
CA TYR A 57 3.65 9.18 -21.86
C TYR A 57 4.02 8.62 -23.24
N GLY A 58 4.13 9.50 -24.20
CA GLY A 58 4.55 9.13 -25.53
C GLY A 58 4.63 10.35 -26.43
N GLY A 59 5.09 10.11 -27.64
CA GLY A 59 5.19 11.12 -28.66
C GLY A 59 5.67 10.53 -29.96
N SER A 60 5.71 11.40 -30.96
CA SER A 60 6.27 11.08 -32.25
C SER A 60 6.98 12.29 -32.81
N ASP A 61 8.06 12.03 -33.54
CA ASP A 61 8.68 12.99 -34.42
C ASP A 61 8.75 12.35 -35.83
N PRO A 62 7.69 12.50 -36.64
CA PRO A 62 7.65 11.90 -37.96
C PRO A 62 8.52 12.66 -38.98
N VAL A 63 9.14 13.77 -38.60
CA VAL A 63 9.96 14.57 -39.51
C VAL A 63 11.37 14.03 -39.50
N GLU A 64 11.81 13.55 -40.66
CA GLU A 64 13.19 13.09 -40.83
C GLU A 64 14.17 14.24 -40.56
N PRO A 65 15.20 14.04 -39.72
CA PRO A 65 16.25 15.02 -39.50
C PRO A 65 16.98 15.37 -40.80
N ALA A 66 17.31 16.65 -40.95
CA ALA A 66 18.12 17.10 -42.07
C ALA A 66 19.49 16.36 -42.07
N PRO A 67 19.99 15.98 -43.26
CA PRO A 67 21.33 15.41 -43.39
C PRO A 67 22.40 16.36 -42.81
N ASP A 68 23.24 15.82 -41.93
CA ASP A 68 24.39 16.50 -41.34
C ASP A 68 25.55 15.51 -41.22
N ASP A 69 26.78 16.02 -41.21
CA ASP A 69 27.99 15.21 -41.20
C ASP A 69 28.15 14.42 -39.88
N GLY A 70 28.42 13.12 -39.99
CA GLY A 70 28.57 12.17 -38.89
C GLY A 70 27.36 11.26 -38.64
N TYR A 71 27.38 10.63 -37.46
CA TYR A 71 26.32 9.71 -37.01
C TYR A 71 25.08 10.49 -36.57
N GLN A 72 23.93 10.11 -37.09
CA GLN A 72 22.64 10.72 -36.78
C GLN A 72 21.67 9.68 -36.22
N THR A 73 20.86 10.12 -35.26
CA THR A 73 19.73 9.35 -34.73
C THR A 73 18.42 10.10 -34.92
N TRP A 74 17.36 9.36 -35.17
CA TRP A 74 16.00 9.85 -35.31
C TRP A 74 15.09 9.05 -34.39
N HIS A 75 14.50 9.70 -33.40
CA HIS A 75 13.50 9.09 -32.52
C HIS A 75 12.11 9.31 -33.13
N ILE A 76 11.54 8.27 -33.73
CA ILE A 76 10.36 8.38 -34.59
C ILE A 76 9.10 8.33 -33.75
N ASN A 77 8.98 7.29 -32.94
CA ASN A 77 7.83 7.05 -32.08
C ASN A 77 8.34 6.52 -30.74
N TRP A 78 7.78 7.01 -29.65
CA TRP A 78 8.04 6.47 -28.33
C TRP A 78 6.77 6.45 -27.51
N TYR A 79 6.62 5.43 -26.69
CA TYR A 79 5.48 5.28 -25.81
C TYR A 79 5.92 4.49 -24.59
N ALA A 80 5.45 4.89 -23.41
CA ALA A 80 5.65 4.14 -22.19
C ALA A 80 4.45 4.30 -21.28
N TYR A 81 4.18 3.27 -20.48
CA TYR A 81 3.23 3.34 -19.37
C TYR A 81 3.68 2.47 -18.21
N GLU A 82 3.13 2.80 -17.06
CA GLU A 82 3.13 1.94 -15.89
C GLU A 82 1.74 1.99 -15.26
N ASN A 83 1.18 0.83 -14.97
CA ASN A 83 -0.16 0.68 -14.43
C ASN A 83 -0.11 -0.22 -13.20
N GLU A 84 -0.52 0.31 -12.06
CA GLU A 84 -0.64 -0.47 -10.83
C GLU A 84 -2.09 -0.85 -10.57
N THR A 85 -2.34 -2.14 -10.41
CA THR A 85 -3.67 -2.71 -10.12
C THR A 85 -3.63 -3.35 -8.75
N LEU A 86 -4.45 -2.86 -7.84
CA LEU A 86 -4.62 -3.47 -6.52
C LEU A 86 -5.16 -4.91 -6.69
N SER A 87 -4.55 -5.88 -6.02
CA SER A 87 -4.94 -7.29 -6.08
C SER A 87 -5.24 -7.92 -4.71
N GLY A 88 -4.85 -7.27 -3.61
CA GLY A 88 -5.12 -7.74 -2.26
C GLY A 88 -5.02 -6.62 -1.23
N VAL A 89 -5.86 -6.69 -0.19
CA VAL A 89 -5.76 -5.88 1.02
C VAL A 89 -6.04 -6.76 2.23
N TRP A 90 -5.31 -6.57 3.31
CA TRP A 90 -5.53 -7.28 4.55
C TRP A 90 -5.35 -6.39 5.78
N LEU A 91 -6.08 -6.70 6.85
CA LEU A 91 -5.91 -6.11 8.18
C LEU A 91 -5.96 -7.23 9.22
N ASP A 92 -5.15 -7.08 10.25
CA ASP A 92 -5.04 -7.97 11.39
C ASP A 92 -5.21 -7.19 12.69
N ALA A 93 -6.14 -7.66 13.52
CA ALA A 93 -6.37 -7.11 14.85
C ALA A 93 -6.91 -8.16 15.81
N ALA A 94 -6.45 -8.12 17.07
CA ALA A 94 -6.89 -9.03 18.13
C ALA A 94 -6.84 -10.53 17.75
N GLY A 95 -5.86 -10.91 16.90
CA GLY A 95 -5.70 -12.29 16.42
C GLY A 95 -6.71 -12.70 15.33
N GLN A 96 -7.45 -11.77 14.75
CA GLN A 96 -8.33 -11.97 13.61
C GLN A 96 -7.74 -11.31 12.36
N THR A 97 -7.76 -12.05 11.25
CA THR A 97 -7.32 -11.58 9.93
C THR A 97 -8.54 -11.33 9.04
N PHE A 98 -8.57 -10.17 8.40
CA PHE A 98 -9.53 -9.80 7.38
C PHE A 98 -8.79 -9.53 6.09
N ALA A 99 -9.26 -10.10 4.98
CA ALA A 99 -8.65 -9.91 3.68
C ALA A 99 -9.71 -9.73 2.59
N ASP A 100 -9.39 -8.92 1.61
CA ASP A 100 -10.17 -8.71 0.38
C ASP A 100 -9.23 -8.76 -0.83
N SER A 101 -9.77 -9.12 -1.98
CA SER A 101 -9.05 -9.17 -3.27
C SER A 101 -9.77 -8.28 -4.28
N PRO A 102 -9.73 -6.95 -4.08
CA PRO A 102 -10.36 -6.02 -5.00
C PRO A 102 -9.61 -6.03 -6.34
N VAL A 103 -10.29 -5.61 -7.40
CA VAL A 103 -9.65 -5.25 -8.68
C VAL A 103 -9.92 -3.78 -8.90
N THR A 104 -8.91 -2.94 -8.65
CA THR A 104 -9.02 -1.49 -8.79
C THR A 104 -8.23 -1.04 -10.00
N ALA A 105 -8.87 -0.24 -10.87
CA ALA A 105 -8.22 0.29 -12.06
C ALA A 105 -6.96 1.11 -11.72
N PRO A 106 -5.99 1.20 -12.64
CA PRO A 106 -4.79 2.04 -12.45
C PRO A 106 -5.13 3.50 -12.16
N GLY A 107 -4.36 4.14 -11.28
CA GLY A 107 -4.58 5.53 -10.84
C GLY A 107 -5.85 5.74 -10.01
N GLY A 108 -6.42 4.67 -9.45
CA GLY A 108 -7.67 4.69 -8.68
C GLY A 108 -7.45 4.73 -7.17
N VAL A 109 -8.56 4.78 -6.44
CA VAL A 109 -8.58 4.62 -4.97
C VAL A 109 -9.59 3.56 -4.59
N HIS A 110 -9.16 2.61 -3.78
CA HIS A 110 -9.99 1.60 -3.16
C HIS A 110 -10.17 1.91 -1.67
N ASN A 111 -11.42 1.90 -1.21
CA ASN A 111 -11.75 2.09 0.20
C ASN A 111 -12.51 0.86 0.68
N GLY A 112 -12.24 0.43 1.90
CA GLY A 112 -12.94 -0.66 2.52
C GLY A 112 -12.99 -0.52 4.04
N SER A 113 -13.74 -1.41 4.66
CA SER A 113 -13.88 -1.43 6.11
C SER A 113 -14.25 -2.81 6.62
N TRP A 114 -13.82 -3.11 7.84
CA TRP A 114 -14.20 -4.32 8.57
C TRP A 114 -14.69 -3.97 9.98
N SER A 115 -15.50 -4.86 10.54
CA SER A 115 -15.96 -4.78 11.91
C SER A 115 -15.79 -6.11 12.60
N PHE A 116 -15.37 -6.08 13.86
CA PHE A 116 -15.12 -7.27 14.65
C PHE A 116 -15.40 -7.00 16.13
N SER A 117 -15.58 -8.06 16.90
CA SER A 117 -15.90 -7.95 18.32
C SER A 117 -14.89 -8.74 19.14
N VAL A 118 -14.50 -8.20 20.30
CA VAL A 118 -13.55 -8.83 21.23
C VAL A 118 -14.17 -8.90 22.61
N LEU A 119 -14.19 -10.10 23.19
CA LEU A 119 -14.57 -10.33 24.59
C LEU A 119 -13.38 -10.02 25.51
N PHE A 120 -13.61 -9.28 26.59
CA PHE A 120 -12.60 -8.99 27.61
C PHE A 120 -12.87 -9.75 28.91
N PRO A 121 -12.35 -10.99 29.08
CA PRO A 121 -12.72 -11.86 30.19
C PRO A 121 -12.06 -11.52 31.53
N SER A 122 -11.06 -10.63 31.53
CA SER A 122 -10.32 -10.23 32.74
C SER A 122 -10.19 -8.72 32.84
N ALA A 123 -10.15 -8.21 34.08
CA ALA A 123 -9.84 -6.81 34.34
C ALA A 123 -8.39 -6.50 33.98
N GLY A 124 -8.14 -5.27 33.52
CA GLY A 124 -6.81 -4.85 33.07
C GLY A 124 -6.87 -3.77 32.02
N THR A 125 -5.72 -3.52 31.38
CA THR A 125 -5.61 -2.64 30.22
C THR A 125 -5.09 -3.48 29.05
N PHE A 126 -5.75 -3.37 27.91
CA PHE A 126 -5.46 -4.17 26.73
C PHE A 126 -5.27 -3.23 25.53
N ASP A 127 -4.14 -3.36 24.86
CA ASP A 127 -3.88 -2.64 23.62
C ASP A 127 -4.30 -3.52 22.44
N ILE A 128 -5.26 -3.02 21.66
CA ILE A 128 -5.65 -3.62 20.38
C ILE A 128 -4.88 -2.89 19.30
N VAL A 129 -3.93 -3.60 18.69
CA VAL A 129 -3.16 -3.11 17.56
C VAL A 129 -3.81 -3.60 16.28
N LEU A 130 -4.10 -2.67 15.38
CA LEU A 130 -4.52 -2.91 14.02
C LEU A 130 -3.30 -2.70 13.11
N HIS A 131 -2.90 -3.75 12.42
CA HIS A 131 -1.85 -3.73 11.41
C HIS A 131 -2.41 -4.28 10.10
N GLY A 132 -1.71 -4.08 8.98
CA GLY A 132 -2.18 -4.58 7.70
C GLY A 132 -1.31 -4.15 6.53
N GLY A 133 -1.79 -4.45 5.34
CA GLY A 133 -1.12 -4.07 4.13
C GLY A 133 -1.95 -4.32 2.89
N TRP A 134 -1.30 -4.11 1.75
CA TRP A 134 -1.88 -4.35 0.44
C TRP A 134 -0.85 -4.95 -0.51
N THR A 135 -1.36 -5.62 -1.53
CA THR A 135 -0.59 -6.20 -2.63
C THR A 135 -1.18 -5.68 -3.93
N ALA A 136 -0.32 -5.21 -4.82
CA ALA A 136 -0.70 -4.75 -6.15
C ALA A 136 0.17 -5.42 -7.21
N LEU A 137 -0.38 -5.50 -8.41
CA LEU A 137 0.28 -5.95 -9.62
C LEU A 137 0.63 -4.72 -10.44
N THR A 138 1.91 -4.54 -10.75
CA THR A 138 2.38 -3.46 -11.60
C THR A 138 2.79 -4.01 -12.95
N GLU A 139 2.21 -3.45 -14.00
CA GLU A 139 2.58 -3.68 -15.39
C GLU A 139 3.33 -2.45 -15.90
N SER A 140 4.53 -2.65 -16.46
CA SER A 140 5.31 -1.60 -17.10
C SER A 140 5.60 -1.97 -18.56
N TYR A 141 5.57 -0.97 -19.42
CA TYR A 141 5.86 -1.13 -20.84
C TYR A 141 6.54 0.12 -21.38
N SER A 142 7.49 -0.08 -22.27
CA SER A 142 8.05 0.98 -23.11
C SER A 142 8.36 0.47 -24.50
N SER A 143 8.08 1.29 -25.50
CA SER A 143 8.41 1.07 -26.89
C SER A 143 9.09 2.31 -27.45
N ASN A 144 10.14 2.11 -28.22
CA ASN A 144 10.84 3.16 -28.94
C ASN A 144 11.21 2.68 -30.34
N GLU A 145 10.67 3.34 -31.34
CA GLU A 145 11.10 3.25 -32.72
C GLU A 145 12.13 4.36 -32.97
N SER A 146 13.34 3.94 -33.32
CA SER A 146 14.39 4.87 -33.72
C SER A 146 15.06 4.43 -35.00
N ALA A 147 15.71 5.36 -35.68
CA ALA A 147 16.54 5.06 -36.82
C ALA A 147 17.90 5.73 -36.65
N SER A 148 18.94 5.08 -37.18
CA SER A 148 20.27 5.66 -37.24
C SER A 148 20.88 5.58 -38.63
N ARG A 149 21.71 6.57 -38.98
CA ARG A 149 22.49 6.59 -40.21
C ARG A 149 23.83 7.25 -39.97
N ASP A 150 24.75 7.05 -40.90
CA ASP A 150 26.04 7.74 -40.92
C ASP A 150 26.14 8.57 -42.20
N CYS A 151 26.58 9.81 -42.07
CA CYS A 151 26.79 10.73 -43.18
C CYS A 151 28.25 11.15 -43.20
N THR A 152 28.84 11.19 -44.39
CA THR A 152 30.24 11.60 -44.55
C THR A 152 30.35 12.62 -45.66
N ARG A 153 31.12 13.67 -45.41
CA ARG A 153 31.48 14.65 -46.42
C ARG A 153 32.69 14.19 -47.21
N ASP A 154 32.64 14.31 -48.53
CA ASP A 154 33.79 14.06 -49.39
C ASP A 154 34.78 15.26 -49.41
N ASP A 155 35.93 15.08 -50.08
CA ASP A 155 36.94 16.14 -50.23
C ASP A 155 36.42 17.36 -51.04
N GLY A 156 35.30 17.21 -51.76
CA GLY A 156 34.62 18.25 -52.54
C GLY A 156 33.55 19.02 -51.76
N GLY A 157 33.21 18.58 -50.55
CA GLY A 157 32.20 19.20 -49.69
C GLY A 157 30.79 18.64 -49.82
N GLU A 158 30.56 17.62 -50.66
CA GLU A 158 29.28 16.96 -50.86
C GLU A 158 29.01 15.95 -49.74
N LEU A 159 27.76 15.87 -49.27
CA LEU A 159 27.36 15.02 -48.15
C LEU A 159 26.75 13.71 -48.67
N TYR A 160 27.33 12.59 -48.26
CA TYR A 160 26.86 11.25 -48.59
C TYR A 160 26.38 10.54 -47.33
N CYS A 161 25.10 10.22 -47.27
CA CYS A 161 24.49 9.50 -46.15
C CYS A 161 24.21 8.04 -46.50
N SER A 162 24.41 7.15 -45.53
CA SER A 162 23.87 5.80 -45.58
C SER A 162 22.33 5.85 -45.51
N GLY A 163 21.70 4.73 -45.89
CA GLY A 163 20.30 4.53 -45.56
C GLY A 163 20.08 4.50 -44.05
N TRP A 164 18.84 4.77 -43.63
CA TRP A 164 18.42 4.59 -42.25
C TRP A 164 18.41 3.11 -41.86
N THR A 165 19.00 2.81 -40.72
CA THR A 165 18.91 1.53 -40.03
C THR A 165 17.91 1.69 -38.88
N TYR A 166 16.78 1.01 -38.97
CA TYR A 166 15.71 1.09 -37.98
C TYR A 166 15.97 0.13 -36.82
N ASP A 167 15.64 0.59 -35.62
CA ASP A 167 15.67 -0.14 -34.36
C ASP A 167 14.32 -0.02 -33.65
N TYR A 168 13.81 -1.15 -33.21
CA TYR A 168 12.53 -1.29 -32.52
C TYR A 168 12.81 -1.88 -31.15
N ALA A 169 12.89 -1.02 -30.15
CA ALA A 169 13.16 -1.42 -28.78
C ALA A 169 11.85 -1.49 -28.00
N ASP A 170 11.42 -2.72 -27.69
CA ASP A 170 10.27 -2.98 -26.84
C ASP A 170 10.72 -3.62 -25.53
N PHE A 171 10.14 -3.15 -24.43
CA PHE A 171 10.32 -3.70 -23.10
C PHE A 171 8.97 -3.81 -22.42
N SER A 172 8.71 -4.95 -21.79
CA SER A 172 7.57 -5.15 -20.90
C SER A 172 8.03 -5.90 -19.65
N ASP A 173 7.45 -5.53 -18.52
CA ASP A 173 7.67 -6.23 -17.26
C ASP A 173 6.40 -6.23 -16.41
N ASN A 174 6.27 -7.26 -15.58
CA ASN A 174 5.17 -7.41 -14.63
C ASN A 174 5.75 -7.86 -13.30
N TYR A 175 5.47 -7.10 -12.24
CA TYR A 175 5.94 -7.41 -10.90
C TYR A 175 4.86 -7.15 -9.86
N VAL A 176 5.03 -7.77 -8.69
CA VAL A 176 4.18 -7.57 -7.52
C VAL A 176 4.80 -6.49 -6.64
N SER A 177 4.01 -5.50 -6.23
CA SER A 177 4.35 -4.51 -5.22
C SER A 177 3.53 -4.76 -3.96
N ASP A 178 4.19 -4.84 -2.81
CA ASP A 178 3.54 -4.95 -1.51
C ASP A 178 3.75 -3.66 -0.71
N GLY A 179 2.73 -3.28 0.05
CA GLY A 179 2.76 -2.15 0.98
C GLY A 179 2.20 -2.53 2.33
N THR A 180 2.57 -1.75 3.36
CA THR A 180 2.08 -1.94 4.73
C THR A 180 1.45 -0.65 5.22
N PHE A 181 0.35 -0.79 5.96
CA PHE A 181 -0.28 0.35 6.62
C PHE A 181 0.55 0.77 7.83
N THR A 182 0.44 2.03 8.22
CA THR A 182 0.96 2.45 9.54
C THR A 182 0.02 1.94 10.63
N ASP A 183 0.56 1.14 11.54
CA ASP A 183 -0.22 0.54 12.63
C ASP A 183 -1.00 1.58 13.45
N ARG A 184 -2.19 1.19 13.90
CA ARG A 184 -3.02 1.97 14.82
C ARG A 184 -3.27 1.17 16.09
N THR A 185 -3.22 1.83 17.23
CA THR A 185 -3.46 1.18 18.53
C THR A 185 -4.60 1.85 19.27
N LEU A 186 -5.49 1.04 19.83
CA LEU A 186 -6.54 1.46 20.75
C LEU A 186 -6.39 0.75 22.09
N THR A 187 -6.37 1.51 23.17
CA THR A 187 -6.28 0.97 24.53
C THR A 187 -7.68 0.83 25.13
N ILE A 188 -8.00 -0.37 25.61
CA ILE A 188 -9.25 -0.69 26.31
C ILE A 188 -8.96 -0.91 27.79
N THR A 189 -9.63 -0.14 28.65
CA THR A 189 -9.59 -0.33 30.10
C THR A 189 -10.77 -1.19 30.55
N VAL A 190 -10.48 -2.29 31.24
CA VAL A 190 -11.48 -3.25 31.71
C VAL A 190 -11.51 -3.23 33.23
N LEU A 191 -12.66 -2.82 33.77
CA LEU A 191 -12.89 -2.70 35.21
C LEU A 191 -13.32 -4.06 35.79
N ALA A 192 -12.77 -4.41 36.95
CA ALA A 192 -13.20 -5.59 37.69
C ALA A 192 -14.67 -5.46 38.11
N VAL A 193 -15.44 -6.54 37.93
CA VAL A 193 -16.79 -6.64 38.48
C VAL A 193 -16.67 -7.21 39.89
N PRO A 194 -17.09 -6.48 40.95
CA PRO A 194 -17.07 -7.05 42.29
C PRO A 194 -18.02 -8.26 42.35
N GLU A 195 -17.52 -9.41 42.78
CA GLU A 195 -18.34 -10.63 42.88
C GLU A 195 -19.52 -10.41 43.85
N PRO A 196 -20.75 -10.87 43.49
CA PRO A 196 -21.94 -10.71 44.33
C PRO A 196 -21.93 -11.57 45.61
N LEU A 197 -20.89 -12.36 45.86
CA LEU A 197 -20.86 -13.34 46.94
C LEU A 197 -20.60 -12.74 48.33
N THR A 198 -19.98 -11.56 48.42
CA THR A 198 -19.71 -10.95 49.74
C THR A 198 -20.96 -10.27 50.32
N LEU A 199 -21.71 -9.51 49.52
CA LEU A 199 -22.92 -8.80 50.00
C LEU A 199 -24.04 -9.76 50.44
N SER A 200 -24.19 -10.89 49.75
CA SER A 200 -25.16 -11.93 50.10
C SER A 200 -24.78 -12.69 51.38
N LEU A 201 -23.48 -12.96 51.62
CA LEU A 201 -23.00 -13.52 52.88
C LEU A 201 -23.13 -12.55 54.07
N TRP A 202 -22.92 -11.25 53.86
CA TRP A 202 -23.15 -10.24 54.89
C TRP A 202 -24.64 -10.10 55.24
N LEU A 203 -25.54 -10.12 54.25
CA LEU A 203 -26.99 -10.05 54.48
C LEU A 203 -27.54 -11.35 55.11
N ALA A 204 -27.07 -12.52 54.68
CA ALA A 204 -27.43 -13.79 55.31
C ALA A 204 -26.89 -13.92 56.73
N GLY A 205 -25.67 -13.44 57.00
CA GLY A 205 -25.05 -13.44 58.33
C GLY A 205 -25.78 -12.55 59.33
N ILE A 206 -26.24 -11.36 58.92
CA ILE A 206 -27.01 -10.45 59.78
C ILE A 206 -28.43 -10.99 60.03
N GLY A 207 -29.06 -11.61 59.03
CA GLY A 207 -30.39 -12.23 59.17
C GLY A 207 -30.42 -13.37 60.20
N VAL A 208 -29.39 -14.21 60.23
CA VAL A 208 -29.28 -15.32 61.20
C VAL A 208 -29.02 -14.82 62.63
N LEU A 209 -28.23 -13.76 62.80
CA LEU A 209 -27.97 -13.16 64.12
C LEU A 209 -29.23 -12.50 64.72
N ALA A 210 -30.08 -11.87 63.91
CA ALA A 210 -31.34 -11.29 64.36
C ALA A 210 -32.37 -12.36 64.78
N ALA A 211 -32.42 -13.50 64.07
CA ALA A 211 -33.34 -14.60 64.38
C ALA A 211 -32.98 -15.34 65.68
N VAL A 212 -31.68 -15.48 65.98
CA VAL A 212 -31.21 -16.15 67.22
C VAL A 212 -31.42 -15.27 68.46
N HIS A 213 -31.37 -13.93 68.32
CA HIS A 213 -31.68 -13.01 69.43
C HIS A 213 -33.19 -12.92 69.75
N GLY A 214 -34.06 -13.14 68.75
CA GLY A 214 -35.51 -13.12 68.94
C GLY A 214 -36.09 -14.37 69.62
N HIS A 215 -35.33 -15.47 69.72
CA HIS A 215 -35.82 -16.76 70.21
C HIS A 215 -35.42 -17.12 71.65
N ARG A 216 -34.91 -16.16 72.43
CA ARG A 216 -34.71 -16.30 73.88
C ARG A 216 -35.61 -15.34 74.65
N ARG A 217 -36.86 -15.74 74.89
CA ARG A 217 -37.60 -15.30 76.09
C ARG A 217 -37.84 -16.53 76.98
N PRO A 218 -37.41 -16.49 78.25
CA PRO A 218 -37.64 -17.58 79.20
C PRO A 218 -39.06 -17.54 79.76
N ALA A 219 -39.53 -18.74 80.14
CA ALA A 219 -40.58 -19.14 81.08
C ALA A 219 -41.74 -18.16 81.36
#